data_AF-A0A511HHQ1-F1
#
_entry.id   AF-A0A511HHQ1-F1
#
_cell.length_a   1.000
_cell.length_b   1.000
_cell.length_c   1.000
_cell.angle_alpha   90.00
_cell.angle_beta   90.00
_cell.angle_gamma   90.00
#
_symmetry.space_group_name_H-M   'P 1'
#
loop_
_entity.id
_entity.type
_entity.pdbx_description
1 polymer ?
#
loop_
_entity_poly.entity_id
_entity_poly.type
_entity_poly.pdbx_seq_one_letter_code
_entity_poly.pdbx_strand_id
1 'polypeptide(L)'
;MLHEALESKLGGEVVVRSTSVSGRIFVVARKVAWAVLNGPGALNFSSVLIRERVVSREDVEQVVAECRQSGGNFCETLVTWGLVPRDTMRDLLRRHMSEQLEALLSLTDAQAMFVPQPRTYSSQLTYGLDELISTVPKPPTHPLVESDVMANVKQSLEETLKIEGAFAACLADSKSGMCLGSVGGSPAFNIETAAAANTEVVRAKMKAMSLLGIKDRIEDILITLGEQYHLIRPLSGKEGLFLYVALHRASANLAMARYKLSEVEKSLQV
;
A
#
# COMPACT_ATOMS: atom_id res chain seq x y z
N MET A 1 -25.96 -5.61 12.39
CA MET A 1 -25.78 -5.93 10.96
C MET A 1 -24.37 -5.71 10.45
N LEU A 2 -23.76 -4.51 10.55
CA LEU A 2 -22.38 -4.33 10.04
C LEU A 2 -21.37 -5.29 10.69
N HIS A 3 -21.45 -5.49 12.01
CA HIS A 3 -20.65 -6.49 12.72
C HIS A 3 -20.84 -7.92 12.18
N GLU A 4 -22.07 -8.30 11.85
CA GLU A 4 -22.38 -9.62 11.27
C GLU A 4 -21.80 -9.76 9.86
N ALA A 5 -21.90 -8.71 9.05
CA ALA A 5 -21.34 -8.66 7.71
C ALA A 5 -19.81 -8.79 7.71
N LEU A 6 -19.12 -8.16 8.69
CA LEU A 6 -17.67 -8.25 8.84
C LEU A 6 -17.19 -9.67 9.14
N GLU A 7 -18.00 -10.48 9.80
CA GLU A 7 -17.69 -11.89 10.09
C GLU A 7 -17.98 -12.82 8.89
N SER A 8 -18.52 -12.30 7.78
CA SER A 8 -18.75 -13.07 6.56
C SER A 8 -17.44 -13.51 5.90
N LYS A 9 -17.31 -14.82 5.66
CA LYS A 9 -16.17 -15.41 4.93
C LYS A 9 -16.13 -15.00 3.45
N LEU A 10 -17.27 -14.72 2.85
CA LEU A 10 -17.38 -14.36 1.42
C LEU A 10 -17.20 -12.85 1.18
N GLY A 11 -17.31 -12.04 2.24
CA GLY A 11 -17.55 -10.61 2.11
C GLY A 11 -18.95 -10.29 1.58
N GLY A 12 -19.24 -9.01 1.39
CA GLY A 12 -20.49 -8.55 0.82
C GLY A 12 -20.79 -7.08 1.07
N GLU A 13 -21.98 -6.67 0.63
CA GLU A 13 -22.45 -5.29 0.72
C GLU A 13 -23.51 -5.18 1.82
N VAL A 14 -23.30 -4.28 2.78
CA VAL A 14 -24.34 -3.80 3.68
C VAL A 14 -25.01 -2.61 3.01
N VAL A 15 -26.28 -2.76 2.66
CA VAL A 15 -27.11 -1.70 2.09
C VAL A 15 -27.90 -1.06 3.22
N VAL A 16 -27.75 0.24 3.39
CA VAL A 16 -28.43 1.05 4.41
C VAL A 16 -29.40 1.99 3.71
N ARG A 17 -30.64 2.09 4.19
CA ARG A 17 -31.65 3.03 3.71
C ARG A 17 -32.36 3.69 4.87
N SER A 18 -32.42 5.02 4.82
CA SER A 18 -33.24 5.89 5.67
C SER A 18 -34.26 6.60 4.78
N THR A 19 -35.16 7.39 5.39
CA THR A 19 -36.16 8.20 4.69
C THR A 19 -35.56 9.24 3.74
N SER A 20 -34.37 9.77 4.04
CA SER A 20 -33.75 10.89 3.30
C SER A 20 -32.40 10.54 2.66
N VAL A 21 -31.77 9.44 3.08
CA VAL A 21 -30.41 9.07 2.70
C VAL A 21 -30.31 7.56 2.48
N SER A 22 -29.43 7.14 1.58
CA SER A 22 -29.06 5.73 1.41
C SER A 22 -27.55 5.58 1.46
N GLY A 23 -27.07 4.41 1.84
CA GLY A 23 -25.65 4.12 1.82
C GLY A 23 -25.35 2.67 1.57
N ARG A 24 -24.10 2.42 1.22
CA ARG A 24 -23.58 1.10 0.93
C ARG A 24 -22.21 0.98 1.56
N ILE A 25 -21.96 -0.14 2.24
CA ILE A 25 -20.69 -0.45 2.87
C ILE A 25 -20.28 -1.83 2.37
N PHE A 26 -19.12 -1.93 1.72
CA PHE A 26 -18.60 -3.22 1.31
C PHE A 26 -17.57 -3.72 2.31
N VAL A 27 -17.74 -4.97 2.73
CA VAL A 27 -16.86 -5.63 3.68
C VAL A 27 -16.25 -6.88 3.08
N VAL A 28 -14.99 -7.13 3.41
CA VAL A 28 -14.24 -8.30 2.95
C VAL A 28 -13.15 -8.61 3.96
N ALA A 29 -12.97 -9.90 4.29
CA ALA A 29 -11.92 -10.35 5.21
C ALA A 29 -11.86 -9.55 6.54
N ARG A 30 -13.03 -9.32 7.17
CA ARG A 30 -13.19 -8.54 8.41
C ARG A 30 -12.76 -7.06 8.32
N LYS A 31 -12.66 -6.52 7.12
CA LYS A 31 -12.33 -5.11 6.84
C LYS A 31 -13.41 -4.45 6.00
N VAL A 32 -13.46 -3.13 6.06
CA VAL A 32 -14.26 -2.28 5.19
C VAL A 32 -13.41 -1.89 3.97
N ALA A 33 -13.90 -2.18 2.77
CA ALA A 33 -13.22 -1.83 1.52
C ALA A 33 -13.64 -0.45 1.00
N TRP A 34 -14.91 -0.10 1.15
CA TRP A 34 -15.44 1.24 0.88
C TRP A 34 -16.77 1.44 1.58
N ALA A 35 -17.09 2.70 1.85
CA ALA A 35 -18.37 3.15 2.33
C ALA A 35 -18.80 4.39 1.52
N VAL A 36 -20.05 4.40 1.06
CA VAL A 36 -20.60 5.51 0.26
C VAL A 36 -21.95 5.90 0.83
N LEU A 37 -22.12 7.18 1.11
CA LEU A 37 -23.41 7.82 1.41
C LEU A 37 -23.96 8.46 0.13
N ASN A 38 -25.25 8.32 -0.10
CA ASN A 38 -25.98 8.99 -1.18
C ASN A 38 -27.19 9.71 -0.57
N GLY A 39 -27.22 11.02 -0.71
CA GLY A 39 -28.28 11.87 -0.18
C GLY A 39 -27.95 13.36 -0.34
N PRO A 40 -28.83 14.25 0.13
CA PRO A 40 -28.58 15.69 0.09
C PRO A 40 -27.26 16.04 0.81
N GLY A 41 -26.36 16.73 0.10
CA GLY A 41 -25.06 17.15 0.66
C GLY A 41 -23.96 16.07 0.68
N ALA A 42 -24.23 14.85 0.22
CA ALA A 42 -23.20 13.82 0.11
C ALA A 42 -22.12 14.21 -0.92
N LEU A 43 -20.86 14.13 -0.51
CA LEU A 43 -19.72 14.39 -1.37
C LEU A 43 -19.11 13.08 -1.85
N ASN A 44 -18.93 12.95 -3.16
CA ASN A 44 -18.17 11.84 -3.73
C ASN A 44 -16.67 12.05 -3.47
N PHE A 45 -15.93 10.94 -3.32
CA PHE A 45 -14.49 10.98 -3.08
C PHE A 45 -13.71 11.76 -4.15
N SER A 46 -14.08 11.63 -5.43
CA SER A 46 -13.46 12.40 -6.51
C SER A 46 -13.59 13.91 -6.35
N SER A 47 -14.74 14.40 -5.85
CA SER A 47 -14.95 15.81 -5.54
C SER A 47 -14.06 16.29 -4.39
N VAL A 48 -13.78 15.43 -3.41
CA VAL A 48 -12.85 15.71 -2.31
C VAL A 48 -11.43 15.88 -2.85
N LEU A 49 -10.98 14.95 -3.70
CA LEU A 49 -9.63 15.01 -4.27
C LEU A 49 -9.40 16.28 -5.12
N ILE A 50 -10.40 16.68 -5.92
CA ILE A 50 -10.34 17.93 -6.71
C ILE A 50 -10.30 19.16 -5.78
N ARG A 51 -11.16 19.18 -4.75
CA ARG A 51 -11.23 20.29 -3.79
C ARG A 51 -9.93 20.47 -3.01
N GLU A 52 -9.30 19.37 -2.59
CA GLU A 52 -8.01 19.35 -1.90
C GLU A 52 -6.81 19.57 -2.86
N ARG A 53 -7.07 19.75 -4.18
CA ARG A 53 -6.06 19.92 -5.24
C ARG A 53 -5.05 18.78 -5.33
N VAL A 54 -5.46 17.57 -4.95
CA VAL A 54 -4.63 16.35 -5.02
C VAL A 54 -4.54 15.87 -6.48
N VAL A 55 -5.63 15.98 -7.23
CA VAL A 55 -5.68 15.68 -8.67
C VAL A 55 -6.52 16.71 -9.40
N SER A 56 -6.27 16.89 -10.70
CA SER A 56 -7.07 17.79 -11.52
C SER A 56 -8.42 17.18 -11.89
N ARG A 57 -9.36 18.02 -12.33
CA ARG A 57 -10.64 17.54 -12.87
C ARG A 57 -10.45 16.67 -14.11
N GLU A 58 -9.49 17.03 -14.96
CA GLU A 58 -9.17 16.28 -16.18
C GLU A 58 -8.64 14.88 -15.85
N ASP A 59 -7.72 14.76 -14.88
CA ASP A 59 -7.19 13.46 -14.44
C ASP A 59 -8.31 12.55 -13.92
N VAL A 60 -9.24 13.10 -13.13
CA VAL A 60 -10.39 12.35 -12.62
C VAL A 60 -11.29 11.87 -13.76
N GLU A 61 -11.56 12.71 -14.75
CA GLU A 61 -12.39 12.34 -15.90
C GLU A 61 -11.77 11.21 -16.71
N GLN A 62 -10.44 11.26 -16.94
CA GLN A 62 -9.70 10.19 -17.63
C GLN A 62 -9.71 8.89 -16.83
N VAL A 63 -9.46 8.94 -15.51
CA VAL A 63 -9.48 7.76 -14.65
C VAL A 63 -10.87 7.13 -14.59
N VAL A 64 -11.92 7.95 -14.48
CA VAL A 64 -13.31 7.44 -14.50
C VAL A 64 -13.64 6.78 -15.84
N ALA A 65 -13.17 7.35 -16.95
CA ALA A 65 -13.35 6.75 -18.27
C ALA A 65 -12.65 5.38 -18.36
N GLU A 66 -11.42 5.28 -17.86
CA GLU A 66 -10.68 4.01 -17.77
C GLU A 66 -11.41 2.98 -16.90
N CYS A 67 -11.82 3.35 -15.68
CA CYS A 67 -12.53 2.43 -14.79
C CYS A 67 -13.86 1.93 -15.38
N ARG A 68 -14.54 2.75 -16.19
CA ARG A 68 -15.76 2.33 -16.91
C ARG A 68 -15.46 1.32 -18.02
N GLN A 69 -14.29 1.42 -18.67
CA GLN A 69 -13.90 0.51 -19.74
C GLN A 69 -13.33 -0.81 -19.19
N SER A 70 -12.43 -0.75 -18.21
CA SER A 70 -11.75 -1.92 -17.66
C SER A 70 -12.47 -2.58 -16.48
N GLY A 71 -13.45 -1.90 -15.89
CA GLY A 71 -14.06 -2.32 -14.62
C GLY A 71 -13.14 -2.17 -13.42
N GLY A 72 -12.03 -1.43 -13.56
CA GLY A 72 -11.03 -1.20 -12.53
C GLY A 72 -11.53 -0.36 -11.35
N ASN A 73 -10.79 -0.43 -10.23
CA ASN A 73 -11.08 0.36 -9.04
C ASN A 73 -10.47 1.77 -9.17
N PHE A 74 -11.30 2.80 -8.98
CA PHE A 74 -10.91 4.22 -9.10
C PHE A 74 -9.66 4.60 -8.29
N CYS A 75 -9.58 4.20 -7.01
CA CYS A 75 -8.45 4.56 -6.15
C CYS A 75 -7.18 3.81 -6.56
N GLU A 76 -7.31 2.54 -6.95
CA GLU A 76 -6.17 1.78 -7.47
C GLU A 76 -5.67 2.35 -8.79
N THR A 77 -6.55 2.74 -9.72
CA THR A 77 -6.15 3.35 -11.00
C THR A 77 -5.39 4.66 -10.76
N LEU A 78 -5.82 5.51 -9.83
CA LEU A 78 -5.09 6.73 -9.45
C LEU A 78 -3.67 6.44 -8.95
N VAL A 79 -3.50 5.39 -8.14
CA VAL A 79 -2.19 4.99 -7.63
C VAL A 79 -1.34 4.36 -8.75
N THR A 80 -1.93 3.49 -9.56
CA THR A 80 -1.25 2.82 -10.68
C THR A 80 -0.77 3.81 -11.73
N TRP A 81 -1.53 4.87 -12.00
CA TRP A 81 -1.15 5.93 -12.93
C TRP A 81 -0.15 6.92 -12.32
N GLY A 82 0.22 6.76 -11.05
CA GLY A 82 1.16 7.65 -10.36
C GLY A 82 0.59 9.03 -10.05
N LEU A 83 -0.73 9.22 -10.16
CA LEU A 83 -1.39 10.51 -9.90
C LEU A 83 -1.46 10.82 -8.41
N VAL A 84 -1.54 9.78 -7.56
CA VAL A 84 -1.54 9.92 -6.10
C VAL A 84 -0.66 8.84 -5.48
N PRO A 85 0.30 9.17 -4.61
CA PRO A 85 1.06 8.17 -3.85
C PRO A 85 0.13 7.30 -3.01
N ARG A 86 0.50 6.02 -2.84
CA ARG A 86 -0.37 5.03 -2.18
C ARG A 86 -0.71 5.39 -0.73
N ASP A 87 0.26 5.85 0.05
CA ASP A 87 0.03 6.21 1.46
C ASP A 87 -0.87 7.44 1.59
N THR A 88 -0.63 8.45 0.74
CA THR A 88 -1.51 9.62 0.64
C THR A 88 -2.92 9.21 0.26
N MET A 89 -3.08 8.30 -0.72
CA MET A 89 -4.38 7.75 -1.10
C MET A 89 -5.04 7.00 0.06
N ARG A 90 -4.27 6.18 0.79
CA ARG A 90 -4.77 5.42 1.94
C ARG A 90 -5.31 6.36 3.02
N ASP A 91 -4.60 7.43 3.34
CA ASP A 91 -5.02 8.41 4.35
C ASP A 91 -6.23 9.24 3.93
N LEU A 92 -6.24 9.71 2.67
CA LEU A 92 -7.37 10.43 2.08
C LEU A 92 -8.64 9.59 2.11
N LEU A 93 -8.53 8.35 1.63
CA LEU A 93 -9.66 7.42 1.56
C LEU A 93 -10.13 7.02 2.96
N ARG A 94 -9.22 6.80 3.91
CA ARG A 94 -9.58 6.53 5.32
C ARG A 94 -10.40 7.66 5.90
N ARG A 95 -9.92 8.92 5.80
CA ARG A 95 -10.63 10.10 6.30
C ARG A 95 -12.03 10.21 5.71
N HIS A 96 -12.11 10.08 4.39
CA HIS A 96 -13.39 10.16 3.69
C HIS A 96 -14.34 9.04 4.15
N MET A 97 -13.87 7.79 4.21
CA MET A 97 -14.69 6.66 4.65
C MET A 97 -15.13 6.76 6.10
N SER A 98 -14.29 7.30 7.00
CA SER A 98 -14.67 7.59 8.38
C SER A 98 -15.87 8.52 8.44
N GLU A 99 -15.83 9.64 7.71
CA GLU A 99 -16.95 10.60 7.64
C GLU A 99 -18.23 9.96 7.09
N GLN A 100 -18.11 9.17 6.02
CA GLN A 100 -19.25 8.45 5.43
C GLN A 100 -19.85 7.44 6.42
N LEU A 101 -19.00 6.69 7.11
CA LEU A 101 -19.42 5.65 8.04
C LEU A 101 -20.06 6.24 9.30
N GLU A 102 -19.51 7.32 9.85
CA GLU A 102 -20.08 8.04 10.99
C GLU A 102 -21.48 8.59 10.64
N ALA A 103 -21.62 9.18 9.46
CA ALA A 103 -22.92 9.64 8.96
C ALA A 103 -23.93 8.50 8.81
N LEU A 104 -23.50 7.32 8.35
CA LEU A 104 -24.38 6.15 8.24
C LEU A 104 -24.78 5.56 9.59
N LEU A 105 -23.84 5.49 10.53
CA LEU A 105 -24.06 4.90 11.85
C LEU A 105 -24.89 5.80 12.77
N SER A 106 -24.95 7.11 12.50
CA SER A 106 -25.77 8.07 13.25
C SER A 106 -27.24 8.12 12.80
N LEU A 107 -27.62 7.41 11.73
CA LEU A 107 -29.01 7.34 11.28
C LEU A 107 -29.85 6.51 12.26
N THR A 108 -30.87 7.13 12.84
CA THR A 108 -31.76 6.50 13.83
C THR A 108 -32.95 5.77 13.21
N ASP A 109 -33.33 6.12 11.98
CA ASP A 109 -34.45 5.55 11.23
C ASP A 109 -34.01 4.57 10.12
N ALA A 110 -32.74 4.18 10.12
CA ALA A 110 -32.17 3.37 9.04
C ALA A 110 -32.57 1.90 9.13
N GLN A 111 -32.99 1.35 7.98
CA GLN A 111 -33.03 -0.08 7.73
C GLN A 111 -31.73 -0.50 7.04
N ALA A 112 -31.15 -1.61 7.49
CA ALA A 112 -29.99 -2.19 6.84
C ALA A 112 -30.32 -3.61 6.36
N MET A 113 -29.68 -4.04 5.27
CA MET A 113 -29.65 -5.43 4.83
C MET A 113 -28.25 -5.83 4.39
N PHE A 114 -27.84 -7.06 4.67
CA PHE A 114 -26.56 -7.61 4.21
C PHE A 114 -26.77 -8.49 2.99
N VAL A 115 -26.01 -8.23 1.92
CA VAL A 115 -26.02 -8.97 0.67
C VAL A 115 -24.64 -9.59 0.47
N PRO A 116 -24.46 -10.90 0.71
CA PRO A 116 -23.21 -11.58 0.44
C PRO A 116 -22.85 -11.44 -1.05
N GLN A 117 -21.65 -10.93 -1.33
CA GLN A 117 -21.18 -10.78 -2.69
C GLN A 117 -19.66 -10.95 -2.72
N PRO A 118 -19.14 -11.98 -3.39
CA PRO A 118 -17.70 -12.15 -3.52
C PRO A 118 -17.13 -11.08 -4.45
N ARG A 119 -16.12 -10.36 -3.97
CA ARG A 119 -15.27 -9.48 -4.78
C ARG A 119 -13.84 -9.51 -4.26
N THR A 120 -12.90 -9.33 -5.18
CA THR A 120 -11.47 -9.24 -4.84
C THR A 120 -11.09 -7.78 -4.64
N TYR A 121 -10.51 -7.46 -3.50
CA TYR A 121 -9.95 -6.13 -3.19
C TYR A 121 -8.48 -6.26 -2.79
N SER A 122 -7.71 -5.22 -3.12
CA SER A 122 -6.36 -5.04 -2.59
C SER A 122 -6.43 -4.87 -1.07
N SER A 123 -5.66 -5.65 -0.31
CA SER A 123 -5.65 -5.59 1.15
C SER A 123 -5.18 -4.24 1.71
N GLN A 124 -4.53 -3.42 0.88
CA GLN A 124 -3.91 -2.15 1.26
C GLN A 124 -4.85 -0.94 1.24
N LEU A 125 -5.98 -1.02 0.52
CA LEU A 125 -7.03 0.00 0.54
C LEU A 125 -8.30 -0.56 1.22
N THR A 126 -8.08 -1.38 2.24
CA THR A 126 -9.13 -1.87 3.15
C THR A 126 -8.75 -1.51 4.58
N TYR A 127 -9.76 -1.29 5.43
CA TYR A 127 -9.60 -0.67 6.74
C TYR A 127 -10.30 -1.48 7.83
N GLY A 128 -9.69 -1.54 9.01
CA GLY A 128 -10.38 -2.08 10.19
C GLY A 128 -11.56 -1.18 10.57
N LEU A 129 -12.59 -1.75 11.19
CA LEU A 129 -13.72 -0.94 11.66
C LEU A 129 -13.28 0.07 12.73
N ASP A 130 -12.36 -0.35 13.60
CA ASP A 130 -11.69 0.45 14.62
C ASP A 130 -10.86 1.60 14.02
N GLU A 131 -10.21 1.36 12.87
CA GLU A 131 -9.45 2.37 12.13
C GLU A 131 -10.35 3.48 11.55
N LEU A 132 -11.62 3.16 11.27
CA LEU A 132 -12.57 4.09 10.69
C LEU A 132 -13.40 4.85 11.72
N ILE A 133 -13.72 4.24 12.86
CA ILE A 133 -14.61 4.82 13.88
C ILE A 133 -13.83 5.53 15.01
N SER A 134 -12.53 5.26 15.18
CA SER A 134 -11.74 5.92 16.22
C SER A 134 -11.37 7.37 15.84
N THR A 135 -11.71 8.33 16.71
CA THR A 135 -11.25 9.74 16.64
C THR A 135 -9.85 9.94 17.21
N VAL A 136 -9.34 8.95 17.95
CA VAL A 136 -7.94 8.91 18.37
C VAL A 136 -7.16 8.24 17.25
N PRO A 137 -6.11 8.88 16.68
CA PRO A 137 -5.19 8.17 15.81
C PRO A 137 -4.68 6.97 16.62
N LYS A 138 -5.07 5.77 16.18
CA LYS A 138 -4.56 4.54 16.78
C LYS A 138 -3.03 4.66 16.67
N PRO A 139 -2.27 4.56 17.78
CA PRO A 139 -0.83 4.35 17.65
C PRO A 139 -0.65 3.17 16.71
N PRO A 140 0.35 3.19 15.80
CA PRO A 140 0.59 2.06 14.91
C PRO A 140 0.51 0.78 15.73
N THR A 141 -0.42 -0.09 15.33
CA THR A 141 -0.59 -1.37 16.01
C THR A 141 0.52 -2.30 15.59
N HIS A 142 1.67 -2.19 16.23
CA HIS A 142 2.38 -3.36 16.69
C HIS A 142 2.65 -3.25 18.22
N PRO A 143 2.48 -4.36 18.94
CA PRO A 143 2.68 -4.40 20.38
C PRO A 143 4.17 -4.36 20.68
N LEU A 144 4.69 -3.29 21.31
CA LEU A 144 5.94 -3.17 22.11
C LEU A 144 7.27 -3.79 21.58
N VAL A 145 7.26 -4.45 20.42
CA VAL A 145 8.36 -5.08 19.68
C VAL A 145 8.78 -4.16 18.53
N GLU A 146 7.90 -3.24 18.12
CA GLU A 146 8.10 -2.31 17.00
C GLU A 146 9.20 -1.27 17.26
N SER A 147 9.43 -0.83 18.51
CA SER A 147 10.48 0.17 18.78
C SER A 147 11.88 -0.37 18.53
N ASP A 148 12.11 -1.63 18.90
CA ASP A 148 13.40 -2.30 18.72
C ASP A 148 13.57 -2.76 17.27
N VAL A 149 12.49 -3.24 16.64
CA VAL A 149 12.48 -3.62 15.22
C VAL A 149 12.69 -2.40 14.32
N MET A 150 12.00 -1.28 14.57
CA MET A 150 12.20 -0.03 13.80
C MET A 150 13.58 0.58 14.03
N ALA A 151 14.11 0.50 15.26
CA ALA A 151 15.48 0.92 15.55
C ALA A 151 16.50 0.06 14.78
N ASN A 152 16.31 -1.27 14.74
CA ASN A 152 17.15 -2.18 13.98
C ASN A 152 17.04 -1.94 12.47
N VAL A 153 15.83 -1.77 11.93
CA VAL A 153 15.60 -1.45 10.51
C VAL A 153 16.31 -0.16 10.11
N LYS A 154 16.14 0.92 10.90
CA LYS A 154 16.81 2.19 10.62
C LYS A 154 18.33 2.04 10.63
N GLN A 155 18.89 1.38 11.64
CA GLN A 155 20.33 1.16 11.75
C GLN A 155 20.88 0.35 10.55
N SER A 156 20.21 -0.74 10.18
CA SER A 156 20.60 -1.56 9.04
C SER A 156 20.53 -0.80 7.71
N LEU A 157 19.54 0.09 7.55
CA LEU A 157 19.47 0.96 6.38
C LEU A 157 20.60 2.00 6.36
N GLU A 158 20.91 2.61 7.50
CA GLU A 158 22.07 3.50 7.63
C GLU A 158 23.40 2.79 7.34
N GLU A 159 23.54 1.53 7.75
CA GLU A 159 24.68 0.66 7.42
C GLU A 159 24.74 0.33 5.93
N THR A 160 23.58 0.09 5.29
CA THR A 160 23.47 -0.10 3.84
C THR A 160 23.96 1.14 3.08
N LEU A 161 23.65 2.34 3.59
CA LEU A 161 24.08 3.59 2.95
C LEU A 161 25.60 3.83 3.03
N LYS A 162 26.31 3.11 3.90
CA LYS A 162 27.79 3.11 3.97
C LYS A 162 28.43 2.23 2.89
N ILE A 163 27.65 1.56 2.05
CA ILE A 163 28.16 0.88 0.86
C ILE A 163 28.69 1.93 -0.11
N GLU A 164 29.88 1.70 -0.65
CA GLU A 164 30.51 2.65 -1.58
C GLU A 164 29.63 2.83 -2.83
N GLY A 165 29.34 4.09 -3.14
CA GLY A 165 28.44 4.47 -4.23
C GLY A 165 26.96 4.38 -3.90
N ALA A 166 26.54 3.82 -2.76
CA ALA A 166 25.13 3.83 -2.36
C ALA A 166 24.67 5.26 -2.04
N PHE A 167 23.51 5.65 -2.58
CA PHE A 167 22.92 6.97 -2.31
C PHE A 167 21.49 6.89 -1.80
N ALA A 168 20.85 5.72 -1.88
CA ALA A 168 19.52 5.49 -1.34
C ALA A 168 19.31 4.01 -0.99
N ALA A 169 18.59 3.73 0.08
CA ALA A 169 18.21 2.37 0.47
C ALA A 169 16.79 2.34 1.08
N CYS A 170 16.08 1.24 0.89
CA CYS A 170 14.77 0.97 1.49
C CYS A 170 14.64 -0.52 1.83
N LEU A 171 13.91 -0.82 2.90
CA LEU A 171 13.35 -2.13 3.18
C LEU A 171 11.88 -2.11 2.75
N ALA A 172 11.46 -3.02 1.86
CA ALA A 172 10.10 -3.03 1.35
C ALA A 172 9.46 -4.41 1.41
N ASP A 173 8.13 -4.42 1.51
CA ASP A 173 7.32 -5.63 1.43
C ASP A 173 6.87 -5.88 -0.01
N SER A 174 7.36 -6.95 -0.62
CA SER A 174 7.03 -7.40 -1.97
C SER A 174 5.57 -7.81 -2.16
N LYS A 175 4.76 -8.01 -1.11
CA LYS A 175 3.32 -8.33 -1.23
C LYS A 175 2.43 -7.09 -1.26
N SER A 176 2.92 -5.96 -0.76
CA SER A 176 2.21 -4.70 -0.72
C SER A 176 2.83 -3.63 -1.61
N GLY A 177 4.16 -3.60 -1.71
CA GLY A 177 4.92 -2.48 -2.26
C GLY A 177 5.19 -1.38 -1.24
N MET A 178 4.84 -1.62 0.04
CA MET A 178 5.06 -0.68 1.13
C MET A 178 6.54 -0.67 1.53
N CYS A 179 7.13 0.52 1.62
CA CYS A 179 8.46 0.70 2.21
C CYS A 179 8.30 0.76 3.73
N LEU A 180 8.93 -0.16 4.44
CA LEU A 180 8.95 -0.25 5.91
C LEU A 180 9.94 0.73 6.53
N GLY A 181 10.93 1.17 5.75
CA GLY A 181 11.90 2.18 6.14
C GLY A 181 12.77 2.56 4.95
N SER A 182 13.13 3.83 4.86
CA SER A 182 13.92 4.41 3.79
C SER A 182 15.01 5.32 4.33
N VAL A 183 16.15 5.40 3.64
CA VAL A 183 17.24 6.35 3.89
C VAL A 183 17.85 6.83 2.58
N GLY A 184 18.36 8.06 2.58
CA GLY A 184 18.98 8.68 1.41
C GLY A 184 17.97 9.10 0.33
N GLY A 185 18.40 9.07 -0.93
CA GLY A 185 17.64 9.57 -2.06
C GLY A 185 18.01 11.01 -2.44
N SER A 186 17.24 11.60 -3.34
CA SER A 186 17.37 13.00 -3.75
C SER A 186 16.00 13.57 -4.14
N PRO A 187 15.86 14.89 -4.32
CA PRO A 187 14.61 15.46 -4.85
C PRO A 187 14.18 14.87 -6.20
N ALA A 188 15.15 14.40 -7.00
CA ALA A 188 14.89 13.75 -8.29
C ALA A 188 14.74 12.22 -8.17
N PHE A 189 14.95 11.65 -6.99
CA PHE A 189 14.94 10.21 -6.76
C PHE A 189 14.30 9.86 -5.42
N ASN A 190 13.02 9.49 -5.47
CA ASN A 190 12.28 8.96 -4.33
C ASN A 190 12.44 7.43 -4.26
N ILE A 191 13.17 6.96 -3.25
CA ILE A 191 13.46 5.53 -3.05
C ILE A 191 12.21 4.70 -2.74
N GLU A 192 11.22 5.26 -2.07
CA GLU A 192 9.97 4.57 -1.71
C GLU A 192 9.14 4.30 -2.98
N THR A 193 9.04 5.30 -3.86
CA THR A 193 8.39 5.14 -5.17
C THR A 193 9.14 4.12 -6.02
N ALA A 194 10.47 4.17 -6.04
CA ALA A 194 11.29 3.21 -6.75
C ALA A 194 11.16 1.79 -6.16
N ALA A 195 11.04 1.63 -4.84
CA ALA A 195 10.83 0.35 -4.17
C ALA A 195 9.45 -0.24 -4.52
N ALA A 196 8.40 0.58 -4.52
CA ALA A 196 7.06 0.18 -4.93
C ALA A 196 7.04 -0.30 -6.39
N ALA A 197 7.71 0.40 -7.31
CA ALA A 197 7.83 -0.04 -8.70
C ALA A 197 8.63 -1.34 -8.84
N ASN A 198 9.76 -1.45 -8.14
CA ASN A 198 10.61 -2.64 -8.16
C ASN A 198 9.96 -3.88 -7.52
N THR A 199 8.92 -3.70 -6.70
CA THR A 199 8.11 -4.81 -6.19
C THR A 199 7.51 -5.64 -7.32
N GLU A 200 7.10 -5.01 -8.43
CA GLU A 200 6.56 -5.73 -9.58
C GLU A 200 7.63 -6.56 -10.29
N VAL A 201 8.90 -6.12 -10.30
CA VAL A 201 10.02 -6.91 -10.82
C VAL A 201 10.23 -8.18 -9.99
N VAL A 202 10.23 -8.03 -8.66
CA VAL A 202 10.36 -9.16 -7.72
C VAL A 202 9.20 -10.14 -7.91
N ARG A 203 7.96 -9.64 -7.95
CA ARG A 203 6.75 -10.47 -8.16
C ARG A 203 6.76 -11.19 -9.48
N ALA A 204 7.10 -10.50 -10.57
CA ALA A 204 7.17 -11.09 -11.90
C ALA A 204 8.18 -12.23 -11.92
N LYS A 205 9.36 -12.06 -11.30
CA LYS A 205 10.37 -13.11 -11.23
C LYS A 205 9.91 -14.29 -10.37
N MET A 206 9.31 -14.04 -9.20
CA MET A 206 8.76 -15.12 -8.36
C MET A 206 7.67 -15.90 -9.08
N LYS A 207 6.75 -15.22 -9.80
CA LYS A 207 5.74 -15.86 -10.63
C LYS A 207 6.36 -16.71 -11.73
N ALA A 208 7.40 -16.21 -12.41
CA ALA A 208 8.11 -16.97 -13.43
C ALA A 208 8.78 -18.22 -12.85
N MET A 209 9.40 -18.14 -11.67
CA MET A 209 9.98 -19.30 -10.99
C MET A 209 8.93 -20.35 -10.65
N SER A 210 7.77 -19.92 -10.15
CA SER A 210 6.63 -20.80 -9.88
C SER A 210 6.13 -21.51 -11.15
N LEU A 211 5.95 -20.77 -12.24
CA LEU A 211 5.50 -21.33 -13.53
C LEU A 211 6.51 -22.32 -14.13
N LEU A 212 7.81 -22.09 -13.93
CA LEU A 212 8.88 -22.95 -14.42
C LEU A 212 9.24 -24.09 -13.45
N GLY A 213 8.60 -24.16 -12.27
CA GLY A 213 8.90 -25.17 -11.26
C GLY A 213 10.29 -25.04 -10.62
N ILE A 214 10.90 -23.85 -10.66
CA ILE A 214 12.20 -23.57 -10.04
C ILE A 214 12.01 -23.53 -8.52
N LYS A 215 12.65 -24.45 -7.81
CA LYS A 215 12.56 -24.59 -6.33
C LYS A 215 13.61 -23.79 -5.56
N ASP A 216 14.42 -23.00 -6.27
CA ASP A 216 15.44 -22.14 -5.67
C ASP A 216 14.83 -20.83 -5.15
N ARG A 217 15.63 -20.00 -4.48
CA ARG A 217 15.26 -18.63 -4.09
C ARG A 217 16.02 -17.60 -4.92
N ILE A 218 15.46 -16.39 -4.99
CA ILE A 218 16.19 -15.24 -5.52
C ILE A 218 17.20 -14.82 -4.46
N GLU A 219 18.49 -14.93 -4.77
CA GLU A 219 19.55 -14.41 -3.89
C GLU A 219 19.62 -12.89 -3.96
N ASP A 220 19.68 -12.34 -5.17
CA ASP A 220 19.50 -10.92 -5.45
C ASP A 220 19.10 -10.71 -6.93
N ILE A 221 18.70 -9.48 -7.23
CA ILE A 221 18.43 -8.98 -8.58
C ILE A 221 19.30 -7.73 -8.75
N LEU A 222 20.13 -7.72 -9.79
CA LEU A 222 20.88 -6.55 -10.23
C LEU A 222 20.23 -5.97 -11.49
N ILE A 223 19.84 -4.70 -11.43
CA ILE A 223 19.44 -3.91 -12.60
C ILE A 223 20.51 -2.85 -12.83
N THR A 224 21.04 -2.80 -14.05
CA THR A 224 22.07 -1.85 -14.46
C THR A 224 21.47 -0.80 -15.39
N LEU A 225 21.61 0.48 -15.02
CA LEU A 225 21.29 1.64 -15.83
C LEU A 225 22.57 2.35 -16.28
N GLY A 226 22.43 3.42 -17.07
CA GLY A 226 23.57 4.20 -17.55
C GLY A 226 24.45 4.73 -16.41
N GLU A 227 23.82 5.32 -15.39
CA GLU A 227 24.50 5.98 -14.27
C GLU A 227 24.29 5.28 -12.92
N GLN A 228 23.42 4.27 -12.87
CA GLN A 228 22.95 3.68 -11.61
C GLN A 228 22.99 2.16 -11.64
N TYR A 229 23.29 1.57 -10.48
CA TYR A 229 22.99 0.17 -10.19
C TYR A 229 21.86 0.10 -9.18
N HIS A 230 20.98 -0.88 -9.36
CA HIS A 230 19.91 -1.18 -8.42
C HIS A 230 20.08 -2.63 -7.98
N LEU A 231 20.31 -2.84 -6.68
CA LEU A 231 20.40 -4.16 -6.08
C LEU A 231 19.17 -4.38 -5.22
N ILE A 232 18.45 -5.48 -5.50
CA ILE A 232 17.31 -5.93 -4.74
C ILE A 232 17.64 -7.29 -4.13
N ARG A 233 17.60 -7.40 -2.82
CA ARG A 233 17.92 -8.62 -2.08
C ARG A 233 16.72 -9.05 -1.23
N PRO A 234 15.96 -10.07 -1.65
CA PRO A 234 14.94 -10.68 -0.81
C PRO A 234 15.55 -11.23 0.49
N LEU A 235 14.86 -11.03 1.62
CA LEU A 235 15.31 -11.53 2.91
C LEU A 235 15.11 -13.05 2.98
N SER A 236 16.13 -13.77 3.41
CA SER A 236 16.05 -15.21 3.62
C SER A 236 15.25 -15.57 4.87
N GLY A 237 15.32 -14.74 5.92
CA GLY A 237 14.63 -14.97 7.20
C GLY A 237 13.15 -14.56 7.22
N LYS A 238 12.69 -13.75 6.26
CA LYS A 238 11.32 -13.22 6.24
C LYS A 238 10.79 -13.11 4.83
N GLU A 239 10.07 -14.14 4.41
CA GLU A 239 9.42 -14.16 3.10
C GLU A 239 8.52 -12.94 2.91
N GLY A 240 8.62 -12.34 1.73
CA GLY A 240 7.84 -11.17 1.39
C GLY A 240 8.59 -9.86 1.60
N LEU A 241 9.73 -9.82 2.29
CA LEU A 241 10.54 -8.60 2.42
C LEU A 241 11.77 -8.61 1.50
N PHE A 242 12.21 -7.43 1.08
CA PHE A 242 13.47 -7.26 0.38
C PHE A 242 14.16 -5.93 0.74
N LEU A 243 15.48 -5.96 0.81
CA LEU A 243 16.32 -4.76 0.79
C LEU A 243 16.47 -4.28 -0.64
N TYR A 244 16.40 -2.97 -0.84
CA TYR A 244 16.65 -2.32 -2.11
C TYR A 244 17.64 -1.18 -1.90
N VAL A 245 18.73 -1.19 -2.67
CA VAL A 245 19.74 -0.12 -2.67
C VAL A 245 19.98 0.38 -4.09
N ALA A 246 20.04 1.70 -4.24
CA ALA A 246 20.45 2.38 -5.46
C ALA A 246 21.87 2.93 -5.27
N LEU A 247 22.72 2.68 -6.26
CA LEU A 247 24.14 3.07 -6.24
C LEU A 247 24.51 3.86 -7.49
N HIS A 248 25.40 4.83 -7.34
CA HIS A 248 26.08 5.50 -8.45
C HIS A 248 27.07 4.55 -9.11
N ARG A 249 26.89 4.29 -10.40
CA ARG A 249 27.73 3.37 -11.17
C ARG A 249 29.19 3.81 -11.22
N ALA A 250 29.45 5.12 -11.21
CA ALA A 250 30.80 5.67 -11.31
C ALA A 250 31.69 5.34 -10.10
N SER A 251 31.10 5.11 -8.92
CA SER A 251 31.83 4.86 -7.67
C SER A 251 31.51 3.51 -7.02
N ALA A 252 30.46 2.81 -7.46
CA ALA A 252 30.04 1.57 -6.82
C ALA A 252 30.97 0.39 -7.12
N ASN A 253 31.34 -0.34 -6.06
CA ASN A 253 31.95 -1.66 -6.15
C ASN A 253 30.87 -2.74 -5.97
N LEU A 254 30.42 -3.36 -7.07
CA LEU A 254 29.32 -4.34 -7.06
C LEU A 254 29.59 -5.57 -6.18
N ALA A 255 30.81 -6.08 -6.18
CA ALA A 255 31.15 -7.25 -5.36
C ALA A 255 31.03 -6.90 -3.87
N MET A 256 31.59 -5.75 -3.47
CA MET A 256 31.50 -5.27 -2.10
C MET A 256 30.07 -4.89 -1.71
N ALA A 257 29.30 -4.31 -2.64
CA ALA A 257 27.90 -3.97 -2.42
C ALA A 257 27.06 -5.21 -2.13
N ARG A 258 27.17 -6.28 -2.95
CA ARG A 258 26.45 -7.55 -2.71
C ARG A 258 26.87 -8.21 -1.41
N TYR A 259 28.17 -8.23 -1.11
CA TYR A 259 28.69 -8.78 0.14
C TYR A 259 28.15 -8.02 1.37
N LYS A 260 28.31 -6.70 1.41
CA LYS A 260 27.82 -5.88 2.52
C LYS A 260 26.30 -5.95 2.68
N LEU A 261 25.56 -5.94 1.57
CA LEU A 261 24.10 -6.07 1.61
C LEU A 261 23.67 -7.43 2.16
N SER A 262 24.42 -8.50 1.88
CA SER A 262 24.20 -9.81 2.52
C SER A 262 24.50 -9.80 4.01
N GLU A 263 25.50 -9.05 4.49
CA GLU A 263 25.79 -8.95 5.92
C GLU A 263 24.69 -8.18 6.64
N VAL A 264 24.25 -7.05 6.07
CA VAL A 264 23.11 -6.28 6.60
C VAL A 264 21.86 -7.14 6.67
N GLU A 265 21.53 -7.88 5.61
CA GLU A 265 20.37 -8.78 5.57
C GLU A 265 20.40 -9.83 6.70
N LYS A 266 21.57 -10.39 7.04
CA LYS A 266 21.71 -11.35 8.14
C LYS A 266 21.56 -10.70 9.52
N SER A 267 21.96 -9.44 9.67
CA SER A 267 21.86 -8.70 10.94
C SER A 267 20.47 -8.12 11.21
N LEU A 268 19.63 -8.06 10.18
CA LEU A 268 18.31 -7.45 10.23
C LEU A 268 17.32 -8.36 10.97
N GLN A 269 16.82 -7.89 12.11
CA GLN A 269 15.81 -8.57 12.93
C GLN A 269 14.46 -7.87 12.70
N VAL A 270 13.55 -8.53 11.97
CA VAL A 270 12.24 -7.99 11.58
C VAL A 270 11.11 -8.89 12.01
#